data_AF-A0A3B8R9Z9-F1
#
_entry.id   AF-A0A3B8R9Z9-F1
#
_cell.length_a   1.000
_cell.length_b   1.000
_cell.length_c   1.000
_cell.angle_alpha   90.00
_cell.angle_beta   90.00
_cell.angle_gamma   90.00
#
_symmetry.space_group_name_H-M   'P 1'
#
loop_
_entity.id
_entity.type
_entity.pdbx_description
1 polymer ?
#
loop_
_entity_poly.entity_id
_entity_poly.type
_entity_poly.pdbx_seq_one_letter_code
_entity_poly.pdbx_strand_id
1 'polypeptide(L)'
;MRDEMFHEGRGYRELSAAWIEWLAVFSALLAVGLGVLGRRVTWVFWVISSLFYLGIFAEAKLWADSGLQLVFILAAIWGWLRWGKQAFSPGLMALRGRLFALSSALLAWLALFGLLRLLGGEAALGDAFVAAFSLVAQILMVRQ
;
A
#
# COMPACT_ATOMS: atom_id res chain seq x y z
N MET A 1 -10.95 34.37 -22.12
CA MET A 1 -9.51 34.23 -22.42
C MET A 1 -8.64 33.83 -21.23
N ARG A 2 -8.58 34.56 -20.09
CA ARG A 2 -7.82 34.08 -18.91
C ARG A 2 -8.47 32.86 -18.25
N ASP A 3 -9.79 32.85 -18.12
CA ASP A 3 -10.52 31.76 -17.45
C ASP A 3 -10.52 30.46 -18.28
N GLU A 4 -10.53 30.55 -19.61
CA GLU A 4 -10.40 29.41 -20.53
C GLU A 4 -9.02 28.73 -20.40
N MET A 5 -7.93 29.50 -20.26
CA MET A 5 -6.60 28.94 -20.02
C MET A 5 -6.48 28.22 -18.66
N PHE A 6 -7.22 28.68 -17.63
CA PHE A 6 -7.26 27.98 -16.33
C PHE A 6 -8.05 26.66 -16.39
N HIS A 7 -9.10 26.59 -17.22
CA HIS A 7 -9.88 25.37 -17.41
C HIS A 7 -9.13 24.32 -18.25
N GLU A 8 -8.44 24.73 -19.33
CA GLU A 8 -7.59 23.83 -20.11
C GLU A 8 -6.43 23.29 -19.27
N GLY A 9 -5.72 24.15 -18.53
CA GLY A 9 -4.62 23.75 -17.65
C GLY A 9 -5.03 22.79 -16.53
N ARG A 10 -6.26 22.92 -16.00
CA ARG A 10 -6.82 21.97 -15.02
C ARG A 10 -7.13 20.61 -15.67
N GLY A 11 -7.71 20.61 -16.86
CA GLY A 11 -8.01 19.39 -17.61
C GLY A 11 -6.77 18.55 -17.91
N TYR A 12 -5.67 19.18 -18.33
CA TYR A 12 -4.40 18.46 -18.56
C TYR A 12 -3.80 17.87 -17.29
N ARG A 13 -3.90 18.57 -16.15
CA ARG A 13 -3.44 18.05 -14.85
C ARG A 13 -4.27 16.86 -14.39
N GLU A 14 -5.60 16.95 -14.51
CA GLU A 14 -6.51 15.85 -14.15
C GLU A 14 -6.30 14.62 -15.03
N LEU A 15 -6.13 14.81 -16.35
CA LEU A 15 -5.77 13.73 -17.27
C LEU A 15 -4.42 13.10 -16.90
N SER A 16 -3.40 13.91 -16.61
CA SER A 16 -2.07 13.41 -16.22
C SER A 16 -2.10 12.63 -14.91
N ALA A 17 -2.87 13.08 -13.93
CA ALA A 17 -3.06 12.41 -12.65
C ALA A 17 -3.79 11.06 -12.83
N ALA A 18 -4.84 11.03 -13.65
CA ALA A 18 -5.58 9.81 -13.94
C ALA A 18 -4.68 8.72 -14.56
N TRP A 19 -3.79 9.07 -15.48
CA TRP A 19 -2.83 8.10 -16.04
C TRP A 19 -1.89 7.53 -14.98
N ILE A 20 -1.42 8.36 -14.06
CA ILE A 20 -0.56 7.93 -12.94
C ILE A 20 -1.33 6.98 -12.00
N GLU A 21 -2.59 7.30 -11.68
CA GLU A 21 -3.46 6.42 -10.88
C GLU A 21 -3.66 5.06 -11.54
N TRP A 22 -3.96 5.03 -12.85
CA TRP A 22 -4.09 3.76 -13.58
C TRP A 22 -2.80 2.94 -13.60
N LEU A 23 -1.64 3.59 -13.73
CA LEU A 23 -0.34 2.93 -13.62
C LEU A 23 -0.09 2.38 -12.21
N ALA A 24 -0.48 3.13 -11.17
CA ALA A 24 -0.38 2.72 -9.78
C ALA A 24 -1.22 1.47 -9.50
N VAL A 25 -2.49 1.48 -9.95
CA VAL A 25 -3.45 0.37 -9.83
C VAL A 25 -2.96 -0.85 -10.58
N PHE A 26 -2.55 -0.70 -11.85
CA PHE A 26 -2.09 -1.82 -12.65
C PHE A 26 -0.83 -2.47 -12.06
N SER A 27 0.11 -1.66 -11.58
CA SER A 27 1.32 -2.15 -10.90
C SER A 27 0.96 -2.88 -9.60
N ALA A 28 -0.03 -2.39 -8.84
CA ALA A 28 -0.50 -3.06 -7.63
C ALA A 28 -1.11 -4.45 -7.95
N LEU A 29 -1.96 -4.52 -8.97
CA LEU A 29 -2.58 -5.77 -9.40
C LEU A 29 -1.54 -6.79 -9.88
N LEU A 30 -0.54 -6.35 -10.64
CA LEU A 30 0.58 -7.18 -11.03
C LEU A 30 1.37 -7.65 -9.80
N ALA A 31 1.67 -6.77 -8.85
CA ALA A 31 2.38 -7.11 -7.63
C ALA A 31 1.62 -8.22 -6.87
N VAL A 32 0.33 -8.06 -6.64
CA VAL A 32 -0.51 -9.05 -5.96
C VAL A 32 -0.54 -10.38 -6.72
N GLY A 33 -0.83 -10.35 -8.02
CA GLY A 33 -0.89 -11.56 -8.85
C GLY A 33 0.44 -12.33 -8.85
N LEU A 34 1.56 -11.62 -9.01
CA LEU A 34 2.90 -12.21 -8.95
C LEU A 34 3.25 -12.73 -7.55
N GLY A 35 2.76 -12.05 -6.51
CA GLY A 35 2.96 -12.44 -5.11
C GLY A 35 2.25 -13.75 -4.78
N VAL A 36 0.99 -13.89 -5.22
CA VAL A 36 0.21 -15.14 -5.12
C VAL A 36 0.90 -16.28 -5.87
N LEU A 37 1.52 -15.98 -7.01
CA LEU A 37 2.29 -16.95 -7.81
C LEU A 37 3.71 -17.22 -7.24
N GLY A 38 4.09 -16.63 -6.11
CA GLY A 38 5.40 -16.81 -5.49
C GLY A 38 6.57 -16.27 -6.32
N ARG A 39 6.31 -15.35 -7.27
CA ARG A 39 7.34 -14.79 -8.15
C ARG A 39 8.01 -13.61 -7.47
N ARG A 40 9.33 -13.70 -7.28
CA ARG A 40 10.14 -12.63 -6.66
C ARG A 40 9.96 -11.25 -7.32
N VAL A 41 9.65 -11.19 -8.61
CA VAL A 41 9.37 -9.93 -9.33
C VAL A 41 8.17 -9.14 -8.78
N THR A 42 7.30 -9.77 -7.96
CA THR A 42 6.26 -9.08 -7.18
C THR A 42 6.78 -7.85 -6.46
N TRP A 43 7.96 -7.95 -5.83
CA TRP A 43 8.51 -6.88 -5.00
C TRP A 43 8.89 -5.64 -5.81
N VAL A 44 9.31 -5.81 -7.07
CA VAL A 44 9.60 -4.69 -7.97
C VAL A 44 8.32 -3.92 -8.28
N PHE A 45 7.24 -4.63 -8.63
CA PHE A 45 5.94 -4.01 -8.90
C PHE A 45 5.31 -3.40 -7.65
N TRP A 46 5.58 -3.98 -6.47
CA TRP A 46 5.20 -3.39 -5.19
C TRP A 46 5.88 -2.03 -4.97
N VAL A 47 7.20 -1.93 -5.17
CA VAL A 47 7.92 -0.65 -5.08
C VAL A 47 7.38 0.37 -6.09
N ILE A 48 7.18 -0.04 -7.35
CA ILE A 48 6.66 0.85 -8.41
C ILE A 48 5.29 1.39 -8.02
N SER A 49 4.37 0.52 -7.61
CA SER A 49 3.02 0.93 -7.18
C SER A 49 3.07 1.88 -5.98
N SER A 50 3.88 1.57 -4.97
CA SER A 50 4.00 2.42 -3.79
C SER A 50 4.62 3.78 -4.07
N LEU A 51 5.55 3.88 -5.02
CA LEU A 51 6.11 5.19 -5.43
C LEU A 51 5.04 6.07 -6.10
N PHE A 52 4.18 5.50 -6.94
CA PHE A 52 3.09 6.25 -7.54
C PHE A 52 2.07 6.70 -6.48
N TYR A 53 1.63 5.79 -5.60
CA TYR A 53 0.70 6.15 -4.53
C TYR A 53 1.31 7.13 -3.52
N LEU A 54 2.62 7.06 -3.25
CA LEU A 54 3.30 8.03 -2.40
C LEU A 54 3.17 9.44 -2.98
N GLY A 55 3.39 9.61 -4.29
CA GLY A 55 3.21 10.88 -4.99
C GLY A 55 1.77 11.38 -4.94
N ILE A 56 0.80 10.52 -5.31
CA ILE A 56 -0.63 10.85 -5.31
C ILE A 56 -1.10 11.31 -3.92
N PHE A 57 -0.76 10.55 -2.87
CA PHE A 57 -1.17 10.87 -1.50
C PHE A 57 -0.45 12.09 -0.94
N ALA A 58 0.81 12.33 -1.32
CA ALA A 58 1.54 13.53 -0.90
C ALA A 58 0.91 14.80 -1.51
N GLU A 59 0.51 14.74 -2.79
CA GLU A 59 -0.20 15.84 -3.44
C GLU A 59 -1.58 16.10 -2.81
N ALA A 60 -2.29 15.03 -2.44
CA ALA A 60 -3.57 15.09 -1.73
C ALA A 60 -3.43 15.48 -0.23
N LYS A 61 -2.21 15.68 0.28
CA LYS A 61 -1.89 15.96 1.69
C LYS A 61 -2.39 14.88 2.66
N LEU A 62 -2.50 13.64 2.18
CA LEU A 62 -2.85 12.46 2.96
C LEU A 62 -1.59 11.86 3.59
N TRP A 63 -1.04 12.56 4.60
CA TRP A 63 0.26 12.23 5.19
C TRP A 63 0.33 10.83 5.81
N ALA A 64 -0.78 10.35 6.38
CA ALA A 64 -0.86 9.01 6.95
C ALA A 64 -0.68 7.95 5.86
N ASP A 65 -1.39 8.08 4.74
CA ASP A 65 -1.31 7.16 3.61
C ASP A 65 0.04 7.26 2.88
N SER A 66 0.59 8.47 2.73
CA SER A 66 1.95 8.65 2.21
C SER A 66 2.99 7.92 3.07
N GLY A 67 2.89 8.06 4.40
CA GLY A 67 3.76 7.34 5.34
C GLY A 67 3.64 5.82 5.19
N LEU A 68 2.43 5.31 4.99
CA LEU A 68 2.19 3.88 4.74
C LEU A 68 2.87 3.39 3.46
N GLN A 69 2.86 4.17 2.39
CA GLN A 69 3.56 3.81 1.15
C GLN A 69 5.08 3.68 1.34
N LEU A 70 5.69 4.51 2.18
CA LEU A 70 7.12 4.36 2.53
C LEU A 70 7.38 3.03 3.25
N VAL A 71 6.50 2.64 4.18
CA VAL A 71 6.61 1.35 4.88
C VAL A 71 6.53 0.20 3.88
N PHE A 72 5.65 0.28 2.89
CA PHE A 72 5.55 -0.72 1.85
C PHE A 72 6.76 -0.80 0.93
N ILE A 73 7.37 0.32 0.57
CA ILE A 73 8.64 0.35 -0.18
C ILE A 73 9.73 -0.39 0.61
N LEU A 74 9.88 -0.09 1.90
CA LEU A 74 10.85 -0.75 2.77
C LEU A 74 10.56 -2.26 2.90
N ALA A 75 9.30 -2.63 3.07
CA ALA A 75 8.88 -4.03 3.13
C ALA A 75 9.16 -4.77 1.81
N ALA A 76 8.97 -4.11 0.67
CA ALA A 76 9.24 -4.69 -0.64
C ALA A 76 10.73 -4.88 -0.91
N ILE A 77 11.57 -3.91 -0.50
CA ILE A 77 13.04 -4.07 -0.53
C ILE A 77 13.44 -5.27 0.33
N TRP A 78 12.88 -5.38 1.54
CA TRP A 78 13.19 -6.49 2.43
C TRP A 78 12.70 -7.84 1.88
N GLY A 79 11.51 -7.86 1.30
CA GLY A 79 10.94 -9.02 0.60
C GLY A 79 11.82 -9.48 -0.56
N TRP A 80 12.32 -8.56 -1.39
CA TRP A 80 13.21 -8.86 -2.51
C TRP A 80 14.53 -9.51 -2.06
N LEU A 81 15.12 -8.98 -0.98
CA LEU A 81 16.36 -9.48 -0.40
C LEU A 81 16.17 -10.87 0.21
N ARG A 82 15.04 -11.09 0.90
CA ARG A 82 14.81 -12.29 1.70
C ARG A 82 14.21 -13.45 0.90
N TRP A 83 13.34 -13.17 -0.06
CA TRP A 83 12.79 -14.23 -0.93
C TRP A 83 13.91 -14.79 -1.80
N GLY A 84 14.16 -16.10 -1.69
CA GLY A 84 15.17 -16.84 -2.46
C GLY A 84 14.77 -17.05 -3.94
N LYS A 85 15.60 -17.78 -4.70
CA LYS A 85 15.24 -18.21 -6.08
C LYS A 85 14.30 -19.42 -6.06
N GLN A 86 14.16 -20.06 -4.90
CA GLN A 86 13.27 -21.20 -4.73
C GLN A 86 11.81 -20.75 -4.83
N ALA A 87 11.07 -21.45 -5.67
CA ALA A 87 9.64 -21.25 -5.84
C ALA A 87 8.96 -21.39 -4.48
N PHE A 88 8.40 -20.29 -4.00
CA PHE A 88 7.56 -20.28 -2.82
C PHE A 88 6.35 -21.21 -3.06
N SER A 89 6.16 -22.19 -2.19
CA SER A 89 4.95 -23.02 -2.19
C SER A 89 3.99 -22.41 -1.17
N PRO A 90 2.85 -21.83 -1.57
CA PRO A 90 1.87 -21.28 -0.64
C PRO A 90 1.30 -22.41 0.22
N GLY A 91 1.92 -22.64 1.37
CA GLY A 91 1.39 -23.54 2.39
C GLY A 91 0.12 -22.94 2.99
N LEU A 92 -0.93 -23.76 3.14
CA LEU A 92 -2.13 -23.34 3.83
C LEU A 92 -1.79 -22.93 5.27
N MET A 93 -2.02 -21.66 5.60
CA MET A 93 -1.81 -21.17 6.96
C MET A 93 -2.83 -21.80 7.91
N ALA A 94 -2.36 -22.45 8.97
CA ALA A 94 -3.19 -23.08 9.99
C ALA A 94 -4.15 -22.06 10.64
N LEU A 95 -5.33 -22.51 11.10
CA LEU A 95 -6.35 -21.65 11.72
C LEU A 95 -5.79 -20.78 12.86
N ARG A 96 -4.89 -21.32 13.69
CA ARG A 96 -4.21 -20.57 14.76
C ARG A 96 -3.41 -19.38 14.22
N GLY A 97 -2.71 -19.55 13.10
CA GLY A 97 -1.97 -18.48 12.44
C GLY A 97 -2.90 -17.40 11.87
N ARG A 98 -4.05 -17.80 11.32
CA ARG A 98 -5.09 -16.86 10.84
C ARG A 98 -5.68 -16.03 11.98
N LEU A 99 -6.05 -16.67 13.09
CA LEU A 99 -6.58 -15.98 14.26
C LEU A 99 -5.55 -15.04 14.89
N PHE A 100 -4.28 -15.45 14.96
CA PHE A 100 -3.20 -14.58 15.42
C PHE A 100 -3.04 -13.35 14.52
N ALA A 101 -3.01 -13.53 13.20
CA ALA A 101 -2.93 -12.43 12.23
C ALA A 101 -4.12 -11.46 12.35
N LEU A 102 -5.35 -11.99 12.45
CA LEU A 102 -6.54 -11.16 12.64
C LEU A 102 -6.49 -10.40 13.96
N SER A 103 -6.09 -11.06 15.05
CA SER A 103 -5.96 -10.42 16.35
C SER A 103 -4.90 -9.33 16.34
N SER A 104 -3.74 -9.56 15.72
CA SER A 104 -2.69 -8.55 15.59
C SER A 104 -3.13 -7.38 14.70
N ALA A 105 -3.88 -7.63 13.64
CA ALA A 105 -4.44 -6.59 12.78
C ALA A 105 -5.46 -5.72 13.53
N LEU A 106 -6.35 -6.34 14.31
CA LEU A 106 -7.32 -5.62 15.15
C LEU A 106 -6.63 -4.79 16.24
N LEU A 107 -5.61 -5.34 16.91
CA LEU A 107 -4.83 -4.60 17.91
C LEU A 107 -4.08 -3.42 17.29
N ALA A 108 -3.42 -3.64 16.14
CA ALA A 108 -2.73 -2.58 15.41
C ALA A 108 -3.71 -1.50 14.94
N TRP A 109 -4.90 -1.89 14.49
CA TRP A 109 -5.95 -0.95 14.08
C TRP A 109 -6.39 -0.06 15.24
N LEU A 110 -6.71 -0.63 16.40
CA LEU A 110 -7.12 0.15 17.56
C LEU A 110 -6.00 1.09 18.07
N ALA A 111 -4.75 0.62 18.04
CA ALA A 111 -3.59 1.42 18.42
C ALA A 111 -3.36 2.60 17.44
N LEU A 112 -3.38 2.33 16.14
CA LEU A 112 -3.25 3.35 15.08
C LEU A 112 -4.41 4.34 15.11
N PHE A 113 -5.63 3.86 15.33
CA PHE A 113 -6.81 4.72 15.47
C PHE A 113 -6.65 5.69 16.65
N GLY A 114 -6.21 5.19 17.81
CA GLY A 114 -5.91 6.04 18.96
C GLY A 114 -4.85 7.10 18.66
N LEU A 115 -3.75 6.69 18.01
CA LEU A 115 -2.66 7.59 17.64
C LEU A 115 -3.11 8.67 16.63
N LEU A 116 -3.81 8.28 15.56
CA LEU A 116 -4.30 9.22 14.54
C LEU A 116 -5.33 10.19 15.10
N ARG A 117 -6.17 9.74 16.04
CA ARG A 117 -7.11 10.62 16.74
C ARG A 117 -6.39 11.67 17.59
N LEU A 118 -5.30 11.31 18.26
CA LEU A 118 -4.48 12.26 19.03
C LEU A 118 -3.79 13.29 18.13
N LEU A 119 -3.51 12.92 16.88
CA LEU A 119 -2.91 13.80 15.86
C LEU A 119 -3.94 14.65 15.11
N GLY A 120 -5.23 14.56 15.46
CA GLY A 120 -6.30 15.35 14.84
C GLY A 120 -6.78 14.82 13.48
N GLY A 121 -6.58 13.54 13.17
CA GLY A 121 -7.03 12.95 11.90
C GLY A 121 -8.56 12.91 11.77
N GLU A 122 -9.10 13.58 10.74
CA GLU A 122 -10.55 13.68 10.50
C GLU A 122 -11.19 12.34 10.08
N ALA A 123 -10.43 11.49 9.35
CA ALA A 123 -10.84 10.16 8.89
C ALA A 123 -10.13 9.01 9.63
N ALA A 124 -9.61 9.28 10.83
CA ALA A 124 -8.69 8.40 11.57
C ALA A 124 -9.14 6.92 11.70
N LEU A 125 -10.45 6.65 11.74
CA LEU A 125 -10.98 5.28 11.85
C LEU A 125 -10.74 4.46 10.57
N GLY A 126 -11.01 5.06 9.41
CA GLY A 126 -10.82 4.45 8.09
C GLY A 126 -9.34 4.30 7.74
N ASP A 127 -8.56 5.37 7.93
CA ASP A 127 -7.13 5.39 7.64
C ASP A 127 -6.38 4.35 8.49
N ALA A 128 -6.72 4.26 9.79
CA ALA A 128 -6.13 3.25 10.67
C ALA A 128 -6.50 1.82 10.25
N PHE A 129 -7.71 1.59 9.76
CA PHE A 129 -8.17 0.26 9.34
C PHE A 129 -7.35 -0.21 8.14
N VAL A 130 -7.28 0.61 7.09
CA VAL A 130 -6.54 0.31 5.86
C VAL A 130 -5.06 0.13 6.17
N ALA A 131 -4.46 1.01 6.98
CA ALA A 131 -3.06 0.91 7.36
C ALA A 131 -2.75 -0.37 8.15
N ALA A 132 -3.53 -0.69 9.19
CA ALA A 132 -3.27 -1.83 10.06
C ALA A 132 -3.38 -3.17 9.34
N PHE A 133 -4.48 -3.38 8.61
CA PHE A 133 -4.70 -4.65 7.90
C PHE A 133 -3.69 -4.84 6.77
N SER A 134 -3.37 -3.78 6.02
CA SER A 134 -2.39 -3.85 4.95
C SER A 134 -0.97 -4.10 5.47
N LEU A 135 -0.61 -3.50 6.61
CA LEU A 135 0.69 -3.76 7.24
C LEU A 135 0.83 -5.21 7.69
N VAL A 136 -0.20 -5.76 8.35
CA VAL A 136 -0.19 -7.18 8.75
C VAL A 136 -0.13 -8.10 7.55
N ALA A 137 -0.89 -7.81 6.48
CA ALA A 137 -0.83 -8.56 5.24
C ALA A 137 0.58 -8.55 4.63
N GLN A 138 1.23 -7.38 4.59
CA GLN A 138 2.58 -7.23 4.06
C GLN A 138 3.61 -7.99 4.90
N ILE A 139 3.51 -7.94 6.23
CA ILE A 139 4.39 -8.68 7.15
C ILE A 139 4.24 -10.18 6.93
N LEU A 140 3.02 -10.69 6.79
CA LEU A 140 2.78 -12.11 6.51
C LEU A 140 3.39 -12.52 5.18
N MET A 141 3.23 -11.71 4.13
CA MET A 141 3.78 -11.97 2.80
C MET A 141 5.31 -12.03 2.81
N VAL A 142 5.99 -11.12 3.53
CA VAL A 142 7.47 -11.12 3.63
C VAL A 142 8.01 -12.29 4.47
N ARG A 143 7.22 -12.81 5.41
CA ARG A 143 7.64 -13.89 6.31
C ARG A 143 7.51 -15.28 5.72
N GLN A 144 6.60 -15.44 4.76
CA GLN A 144 6.41 -16.65 3.97
C GLN A 144 7.57 -16.83 2.99
#